data_AF-A0A949FZ54-F1
#
_entry.id   AF-A0A949FZ54-F1
#
_cell.length_a   1.000
_cell.length_b   1.000
_cell.length_c   1.000
_cell.angle_alpha   90.00
_cell.angle_beta   90.00
_cell.angle_gamma   90.00
#
_symmetry.space_group_name_H-M   'P 1'
#
loop_
_entity.id
_entity.type
_entity.pdbx_description
1 polymer ?
#
loop_
_entity_poly.entity_id
_entity_poly.type
_entity_poly.pdbx_seq_one_letter_code
_entity_poly.pdbx_strand_id
1 'polypeptide(L)'
;MKVSHTIGTFVLVVKLIGIIAVPSQLLAHAAELGEAGADHAWVTPEIRAPGVSYHTFESTAAKATVSYHIYTPPAYDREPERRLPVVYWLHGSGSGLPGIPKVAAHFAAAIEARKTPPCLVVFVNGMANGMYVDWKDGSAPIETVIVKELVPHVDATYRTVATREGRLLDGYSMGGYGAARLGFKYPELFRAISIMGGGPLQTDLLAGPRAGGRRAAEVLQRVYGGDPEYFASVSPRFLAEQHADGIKKDSLVRQVCGEKDETFANNRDFHEHLERLGIPHTWTALAGVDHDPLATLTALGDSNWVFYRQAFGEEPGAPERTLIFKVRGQDRRAVLVNASTDGAPRPAVIVLHGGMGSAEVMRVNSGFDAVARKESFMAVYAEGTSFGEGRHAWNTGFLLRRQVQNADDIAYFDMLVDLLVREHKADPSRIFMTGGSNGGMMTFVYAVARPERLAAVAPVVASMFTFEAEPAVPLPILIINGAEDDEVPLEGGMSRNPLVRRAQQAPFKPVEEVVRFWVKTNRSQPEAEVETRGTVTTTIYAATPEGAATEFVVDSAGGHGWPGSRPRREGSTPITSFSGAERVWQFFKDKRRQAPGER
;
A
#
# COMPACT_ATOMS: atom_id res chain seq x y z
N MET A 1 12.92 -44.89 68.53
CA MET A 1 11.96 -44.57 67.46
C MET A 1 11.89 -43.05 67.34
N LYS A 2 12.34 -42.46 66.21
CA LYS A 2 11.98 -41.12 65.65
C LYS A 2 12.35 -39.87 66.50
N VAL A 3 12.84 -38.73 65.98
CA VAL A 3 12.97 -38.12 64.63
C VAL A 3 14.17 -37.15 64.62
N SER A 4 14.78 -36.94 63.44
CA SER A 4 15.81 -35.95 63.11
C SER A 4 15.22 -34.82 62.26
N HIS A 5 15.71 -33.57 62.43
CA HIS A 5 15.95 -32.64 61.31
C HIS A 5 16.93 -31.52 61.74
N THR A 6 17.97 -31.30 60.93
CA THR A 6 18.91 -30.17 61.01
C THR A 6 19.02 -29.52 59.64
N ILE A 7 19.05 -28.18 59.63
CA ILE A 7 19.14 -27.27 58.47
C ILE A 7 20.61 -27.08 58.06
N GLY A 8 20.87 -26.97 56.75
CA GLY A 8 22.19 -26.82 56.15
C GLY A 8 22.63 -25.36 55.91
N THR A 9 23.94 -25.17 56.01
CA THR A 9 24.76 -23.95 55.88
C THR A 9 25.27 -23.77 54.44
N PHE A 10 25.49 -22.53 53.98
CA PHE A 10 26.39 -22.24 52.85
C PHE A 10 27.25 -21.00 53.12
N VAL A 11 28.53 -21.09 52.70
CA VAL A 11 29.65 -20.19 52.99
C VAL A 11 30.13 -19.44 51.72
N LEU A 12 30.64 -18.24 51.99
CA LEU A 12 31.32 -17.15 51.25
C LEU A 12 32.45 -17.52 50.25
N VAL A 13 32.76 -16.63 49.27
CA VAL A 13 34.08 -15.93 49.06
C VAL A 13 34.15 -15.07 47.75
N VAL A 14 34.22 -13.73 47.95
CA VAL A 14 35.09 -12.61 47.44
C VAL A 14 35.53 -12.44 45.96
N LYS A 15 35.40 -11.20 45.41
CA LYS A 15 36.45 -10.47 44.63
C LYS A 15 36.35 -8.93 44.67
N LEU A 16 37.52 -8.28 44.58
CA LEU A 16 37.92 -6.90 44.94
C LEU A 16 37.29 -5.71 44.16
N ILE A 17 37.22 -4.55 44.85
CA ILE A 17 36.97 -3.19 44.34
C ILE A 17 38.28 -2.40 44.29
N GLY A 18 38.53 -1.65 43.20
CA GLY A 18 39.53 -0.59 43.10
C GLY A 18 38.86 0.79 43.16
N ILE A 19 39.39 1.68 44.00
CA ILE A 19 38.91 3.05 44.24
C ILE A 19 39.78 4.02 43.42
N ILE A 20 39.16 4.85 42.57
CA ILE A 20 39.76 6.09 42.04
C ILE A 20 38.94 7.25 42.60
N ALA A 21 39.58 8.13 43.36
CA ALA A 21 38.98 9.33 43.93
C ALA A 21 38.98 10.46 42.88
N VAL A 22 37.82 11.09 42.65
CA VAL A 22 37.66 12.32 41.86
C VAL A 22 37.61 13.52 42.83
N PRO A 23 38.23 14.68 42.54
CA PRO A 23 38.31 15.78 43.49
C PRO A 23 36.95 16.44 43.73
N SER A 24 36.66 16.74 44.99
CA SER A 24 35.42 17.33 45.53
C SER A 24 35.07 18.74 45.04
N GLN A 25 35.89 19.36 44.19
CA GLN A 25 35.59 20.64 43.54
C GLN A 25 34.78 20.49 42.24
N LEU A 26 34.77 19.32 41.59
CA LEU A 26 33.93 19.06 40.41
C LEU A 26 32.46 18.78 40.75
N LEU A 27 32.19 18.30 41.97
CA LEU A 27 30.82 18.05 42.44
C LEU A 27 30.09 19.32 42.88
N ALA A 28 30.82 20.36 43.31
CA ALA A 28 30.22 21.64 43.70
C ALA A 28 29.78 22.48 42.49
N HIS A 29 30.51 22.42 41.37
CA HIS A 29 30.12 23.11 40.12
C HIS A 29 28.98 22.40 39.37
N ALA A 30 28.78 21.10 39.59
CA ALA A 30 27.63 20.36 39.07
C ALA A 30 26.34 20.60 39.88
N ALA A 31 26.46 20.98 41.16
CA ALA A 31 25.32 21.29 42.01
C ALA A 31 24.74 22.69 41.73
N GLU A 32 25.55 23.69 41.36
CA GLU A 32 25.08 25.03 41.00
C GLU A 32 24.53 25.15 39.57
N LEU A 33 24.83 24.19 38.67
CA LEU A 33 24.17 24.06 37.37
C LEU A 33 22.89 23.19 37.43
N GLY A 34 22.57 22.64 38.61
CA GLY A 34 21.54 21.62 38.81
C GLY A 34 20.14 22.12 39.14
N GLU A 35 19.92 23.42 39.38
CA GLU A 35 18.60 23.93 39.81
C GLU A 35 17.79 24.65 38.71
N ALA A 36 18.33 24.81 37.49
CA ALA A 36 17.63 25.50 36.40
C ALA A 36 17.18 24.60 35.22
N GLY A 37 17.38 23.27 35.30
CA GLY A 37 17.23 22.35 34.15
C GLY A 37 16.26 21.18 34.29
N ALA A 38 15.52 21.07 35.40
CA ALA A 38 14.77 19.85 35.75
C ALA A 38 13.33 19.74 35.21
N ASP A 39 12.81 20.71 34.45
CA ASP A 39 11.35 20.80 34.20
C ASP A 39 10.85 20.28 32.84
N HIS A 40 11.73 19.72 32.00
CA HIS A 40 11.40 19.30 30.63
C HIS A 40 11.85 17.86 30.35
N ALA A 41 10.90 16.97 30.08
CA ALA A 41 11.14 15.56 29.77
C ALA A 41 11.63 15.38 28.32
N TRP A 42 12.80 15.95 28.00
CA TRP A 42 13.46 15.82 26.69
C TRP A 42 13.92 14.39 26.38
N VAL A 43 14.17 13.60 27.42
CA VAL A 43 14.48 12.17 27.34
C VAL A 43 13.29 11.37 27.89
N THR A 44 12.79 10.45 27.08
CA THR A 44 11.69 9.54 27.43
C THR A 44 12.21 8.14 27.73
N PRO A 45 11.46 7.30 28.49
CA PRO A 45 11.77 5.88 28.60
C PRO A 45 11.82 5.17 27.24
N GLU A 46 12.76 4.23 27.12
CA GLU A 46 12.86 3.35 25.96
C GLU A 46 11.58 2.48 25.82
N ILE A 47 11.07 2.38 24.59
CA ILE A 47 9.99 1.47 24.21
C ILE A 47 10.51 0.54 23.14
N ARG A 48 10.40 -0.77 23.38
CA ARG A 48 10.78 -1.82 22.42
C ARG A 48 9.55 -2.44 21.80
N ALA A 49 9.54 -2.56 20.48
CA ALA A 49 8.54 -3.25 19.69
C ALA A 49 9.17 -3.74 18.37
N PRO A 50 8.55 -4.69 17.63
CA PRO A 50 9.08 -5.13 16.34
C PRO A 50 9.32 -3.97 15.37
N GLY A 51 10.56 -3.86 14.87
CA GLY A 51 10.99 -2.79 13.96
C GLY A 51 11.14 -1.41 14.62
N VAL A 52 10.90 -1.27 15.93
CA VAL A 52 11.03 0.00 16.66
C VAL A 52 12.35 0.04 17.44
N SER A 53 13.07 1.16 17.33
CA SER A 53 14.29 1.44 18.08
C SER A 53 14.22 2.81 18.77
N TYR A 54 15.03 2.98 19.82
CA TYR A 54 15.11 4.19 20.65
C TYR A 54 16.48 4.83 20.48
N HIS A 55 16.49 6.16 20.32
CA HIS A 55 17.71 6.92 20.07
C HIS A 55 17.66 8.28 20.76
N THR A 56 18.83 8.89 20.91
CA THR A 56 19.01 10.25 21.43
C THR A 56 19.95 11.06 20.57
N PHE A 57 19.80 12.38 20.61
CA PHE A 57 20.75 13.33 20.02
C PHE A 57 20.94 14.54 20.94
N GLU A 58 22.08 15.21 20.85
CA GLU A 58 22.35 16.44 21.59
C GLU A 58 21.67 17.63 20.89
N SER A 59 20.78 18.32 21.61
CA SER A 59 20.11 19.52 21.12
C SER A 59 20.83 20.77 21.60
N THR A 60 21.22 21.63 20.65
CA THR A 60 21.82 22.93 20.99
C THR A 60 20.73 23.89 21.46
N ALA A 61 19.56 23.86 20.82
CA ALA A 61 18.42 24.70 21.17
C ALA A 61 17.91 24.41 22.59
N ALA A 62 17.65 23.14 22.92
CA ALA A 62 17.17 22.73 24.24
C ALA A 62 18.28 22.69 25.31
N LYS A 63 19.56 22.75 24.91
CA LYS A 63 20.72 22.57 25.80
C LYS A 63 20.62 21.26 26.60
N ALA A 64 20.12 20.22 25.94
CA ALA A 64 19.83 18.93 26.55
C ALA A 64 19.90 17.81 25.52
N THR A 65 20.08 16.59 25.99
CA THR A 65 19.84 15.39 25.19
C THR A 65 18.35 15.23 24.91
N VAL A 66 17.98 14.97 23.65
CA VAL A 66 16.60 14.76 23.23
C VAL A 66 16.43 13.35 22.68
N SER A 67 15.40 12.64 23.14
CA SER A 67 15.07 11.28 22.67
C SER A 67 14.04 11.28 21.54
N TYR A 68 14.12 10.28 20.67
CA TYR A 68 13.04 9.88 19.76
C TYR A 68 13.01 8.37 19.60
N HIS A 69 11.88 7.84 19.13
CA HIS A 69 11.79 6.45 18.67
C HIS A 69 11.58 6.44 17.16
N ILE A 70 11.99 5.36 16.50
CA ILE A 70 11.82 5.21 15.06
C ILE A 70 11.45 3.78 14.71
N TYR A 71 10.46 3.64 13.83
CA TYR A 71 10.15 2.39 13.14
C TYR A 71 10.88 2.33 11.79
N THR A 72 11.58 1.22 11.55
CA THR A 72 12.15 0.89 10.23
C THR A 72 11.46 -0.36 9.64
N PRO A 73 11.01 -0.31 8.37
CA PRO A 73 10.39 -1.46 7.74
C PRO A 73 11.42 -2.51 7.32
N PRO A 74 11.05 -3.80 7.11
CA PRO A 74 11.98 -4.84 6.66
C PRO A 74 12.72 -4.52 5.35
N ALA A 75 12.11 -3.69 4.49
CA ALA A 75 12.73 -3.19 3.26
C ALA A 75 13.99 -2.35 3.53
N TYR A 76 14.08 -1.69 4.70
CA TYR A 76 15.27 -0.93 5.09
C TYR A 76 16.51 -1.84 5.10
N ASP A 77 16.47 -2.97 5.79
CA ASP A 77 17.62 -3.87 5.88
C ASP A 77 17.87 -4.68 4.59
N ARG A 78 16.80 -5.01 3.86
CA ARG A 78 16.87 -5.82 2.63
C ARG A 78 17.34 -5.04 1.39
N GLU A 79 17.13 -3.73 1.37
CA GLU A 79 17.42 -2.86 0.23
C GLU A 79 18.39 -1.74 0.66
N PRO A 80 19.71 -2.03 0.86
CA PRO A 80 20.66 -1.10 1.50
C PRO A 80 20.92 0.19 0.73
N GLU A 81 20.66 0.22 -0.58
CA GLU A 81 20.79 1.43 -1.41
C GLU A 81 19.52 2.29 -1.44
N ARG A 82 18.38 1.74 -1.01
CA ARG A 82 17.11 2.44 -1.12
C ARG A 82 16.99 3.54 -0.06
N ARG A 83 16.57 4.72 -0.48
CA ARG A 83 16.11 5.79 0.41
C ARG A 83 14.59 5.71 0.55
N LEU A 84 14.09 5.92 1.77
CA LEU A 84 12.68 5.77 2.09
C LEU A 84 12.08 7.10 2.58
N PRO A 85 10.79 7.36 2.31
CA PRO A 85 10.09 8.50 2.89
C PRO A 85 9.94 8.36 4.41
N VAL A 86 9.69 9.47 5.09
CA VAL A 86 9.59 9.58 6.54
C VAL A 86 8.25 10.18 6.94
N VAL A 87 7.55 9.47 7.82
CA VAL A 87 6.41 9.98 8.58
C VAL A 87 6.92 10.50 9.92
N TYR A 88 6.70 11.77 10.21
CA TYR A 88 6.91 12.33 11.55
C TYR A 88 5.58 12.26 12.31
N TRP A 89 5.47 11.27 13.20
CA TRP A 89 4.29 11.00 14.00
C TRP A 89 4.27 11.86 15.26
N LEU A 90 3.24 12.70 15.40
CA LEU A 90 3.03 13.62 16.50
C LEU A 90 1.91 13.09 17.42
N HIS A 91 2.25 12.85 18.68
CA HIS A 91 1.34 12.28 19.67
C HIS A 91 0.37 13.33 20.27
N GLY A 92 -0.74 12.85 20.84
CA GLY A 92 -1.67 13.68 21.62
C GLY A 92 -1.11 14.09 22.98
N SER A 93 -1.87 14.89 23.73
CA SER A 93 -1.47 15.30 25.08
C SER A 93 -1.28 14.11 26.03
N GLY A 94 -0.40 14.26 27.02
CA GLY A 94 0.11 13.15 27.82
C GLY A 94 1.28 12.46 27.13
N SER A 95 1.42 11.15 27.31
CA SER A 95 2.56 10.41 26.76
C SER A 95 2.17 9.71 25.45
N GLY A 96 2.99 9.90 24.40
CA GLY A 96 2.88 9.13 23.16
C GLY A 96 3.40 7.69 23.27
N LEU A 97 4.17 7.37 24.32
CA LEU A 97 4.89 6.10 24.46
C LEU A 97 4.00 4.86 24.39
N PRO A 98 2.82 4.80 25.05
CA PRO A 98 1.94 3.63 24.97
C PRO A 98 1.38 3.37 23.57
N GLY A 99 1.35 4.39 22.72
CA GLY A 99 0.86 4.30 21.34
C GLY A 99 1.88 3.74 20.36
N ILE A 100 3.19 3.88 20.63
CA ILE A 100 4.28 3.53 19.71
C ILE A 100 4.14 2.10 19.16
N PRO A 101 3.98 1.04 19.99
CA PRO A 101 3.91 -0.33 19.46
C PRO A 101 2.70 -0.54 18.54
N LYS A 102 1.57 0.10 18.84
CA LYS A 102 0.31 -0.07 18.10
C LYS A 102 0.35 0.66 16.76
N VAL A 103 0.88 1.88 16.74
CA VAL A 103 1.06 2.65 15.51
C VAL A 103 2.11 1.98 14.62
N ALA A 104 3.25 1.55 15.17
CA ALA A 104 4.26 0.83 14.42
C ALA A 104 3.71 -0.47 13.80
N ALA A 105 2.93 -1.25 14.56
CA ALA A 105 2.27 -2.44 14.05
C ALA A 105 1.25 -2.13 12.93
N HIS A 106 0.53 -1.01 13.03
CA HIS A 106 -0.42 -0.56 12.01
C HIS A 106 0.28 -0.24 10.68
N PHE A 107 1.40 0.50 10.73
CA PHE A 107 2.24 0.76 9.55
C PHE A 107 2.87 -0.53 9.02
N ALA A 108 3.40 -1.39 9.89
CA ALA A 108 4.01 -2.66 9.49
C ALA A 108 3.02 -3.55 8.72
N ALA A 109 1.80 -3.72 9.23
CA ALA A 109 0.76 -4.51 8.58
C ALA A 109 0.36 -3.91 7.22
N ALA A 110 0.30 -2.58 7.11
CA ALA A 110 -0.04 -1.91 5.85
C ALA A 110 1.08 -2.01 4.80
N ILE A 111 2.34 -1.91 5.22
CA ILE A 111 3.51 -2.08 4.34
C ILE A 111 3.59 -3.54 3.87
N GLU A 112 3.40 -4.51 4.77
CA GLU A 112 3.36 -5.94 4.44
C GLU A 112 2.23 -6.24 3.45
N ALA A 113 1.05 -5.65 3.65
CA ALA A 113 -0.10 -5.76 2.76
C ALA A 113 0.02 -4.89 1.49
N ARG A 114 1.14 -4.17 1.27
CA ARG A 114 1.36 -3.24 0.16
C ARG A 114 0.28 -2.16 -0.01
N LYS A 115 -0.33 -1.76 1.10
CA LYS A 115 -1.31 -0.66 1.14
C LYS A 115 -0.61 0.70 1.13
N THR A 116 0.60 0.80 1.64
CA THR A 116 1.44 2.00 1.59
C THR A 116 2.87 1.61 1.20
N PRO A 117 3.64 2.46 0.50
CA PRO A 117 5.05 2.21 0.30
C PRO A 117 5.78 2.02 1.64
N PRO A 118 6.90 1.27 1.66
CA PRO A 118 7.78 1.24 2.82
C PRO A 118 8.21 2.66 3.21
N CYS A 119 8.03 3.01 4.48
CA CYS A 119 8.39 4.32 5.04
C CYS A 119 8.95 4.15 6.45
N LEU A 120 9.78 5.10 6.88
CA LEU A 120 10.19 5.23 8.29
C LEU A 120 9.08 5.96 9.04
N VAL A 121 8.90 5.66 10.33
CA VAL A 121 8.02 6.44 11.21
C VAL A 121 8.83 6.92 12.41
N VAL A 122 9.07 8.23 12.47
CA VAL A 122 9.74 8.89 13.59
C VAL A 122 8.67 9.31 14.59
N PHE A 123 8.71 8.72 15.79
CA PHE A 123 7.87 9.11 16.91
C PHE A 123 8.54 10.27 17.63
N VAL A 124 8.02 11.48 17.39
CA VAL A 124 8.62 12.73 17.87
C VAL A 124 8.29 12.92 19.36
N ASN A 125 9.30 13.24 20.18
CA ASN A 125 9.06 13.70 21.55
C ASN A 125 8.54 15.14 21.53
N GLY A 126 7.22 15.30 21.68
CA GLY A 126 6.56 16.61 21.76
C GLY A 126 6.37 17.14 23.18
N MET A 127 6.93 16.46 24.19
CA MET A 127 6.59 16.58 25.61
C MET A 127 5.11 16.35 25.93
N ALA A 128 4.79 16.16 27.20
CA ALA A 128 3.43 15.80 27.60
C ALA A 128 2.35 16.80 27.16
N ASN A 129 2.62 18.10 27.23
CA ASN A 129 1.69 19.13 26.76
C ASN A 129 2.46 20.26 26.05
N GLY A 130 3.46 19.89 25.24
CA GLY A 130 4.40 20.86 24.66
C GLY A 130 3.85 21.64 23.47
N MET A 131 2.71 21.21 22.90
CA MET A 131 2.01 21.88 21.80
C MET A 131 2.85 22.11 20.52
N TYR A 132 4.01 21.45 20.38
CA TYR A 132 4.84 21.55 19.18
C TYR A 132 5.19 23.00 18.79
N VAL A 133 5.43 23.83 19.80
CA VAL A 133 5.74 25.27 19.70
C VAL A 133 6.87 25.61 20.64
N ASP A 134 7.67 26.61 20.27
CA ASP A 134 8.63 27.21 21.19
C ASP A 134 7.85 27.98 22.27
N TRP A 135 8.03 27.59 23.53
CA TRP A 135 7.34 28.25 24.64
C TRP A 135 7.74 29.71 24.74
N LYS A 136 6.80 30.56 25.14
CA LYS A 136 6.98 32.02 25.12
C LYS A 136 8.17 32.49 25.97
N ASP A 137 8.44 31.82 27.08
CA ASP A 137 9.56 32.11 27.98
C ASP A 137 10.91 31.58 27.47
N GLY A 138 10.91 30.85 26.35
CA GLY A 138 12.09 30.25 25.75
C GLY A 138 12.62 29.00 26.45
N SER A 139 11.93 28.50 27.49
CA SER A 139 12.42 27.37 28.29
C SER A 139 12.35 26.03 27.52
N ALA A 140 11.38 25.91 26.61
CA ALA A 140 11.18 24.72 25.78
C ALA A 140 11.07 25.07 24.29
N PRO A 141 12.18 25.07 23.54
CA PRO A 141 12.19 25.37 22.10
C PRO A 141 11.80 24.14 21.24
N ILE A 142 10.60 23.59 21.47
CA ILE A 142 10.16 22.30 20.89
C ILE A 142 10.05 22.37 19.36
N GLU A 143 9.53 23.45 18.80
CA GLU A 143 9.46 23.61 17.35
C GLU A 143 10.87 23.65 16.75
N THR A 144 11.75 24.46 17.35
CA THR A 144 13.13 24.60 16.89
C THR A 144 13.85 23.26 16.93
N VAL A 145 13.73 22.51 18.03
CA VAL A 145 14.30 21.16 18.16
C VAL A 145 13.80 20.24 17.04
N ILE A 146 12.50 20.25 16.74
CA ILE A 146 11.95 19.37 15.70
C ILE A 146 12.44 19.77 14.30
N VAL A 147 12.27 21.03 13.93
CA VAL A 147 12.44 21.50 12.55
C VAL A 147 13.91 21.74 12.21
N LYS A 148 14.69 22.26 13.15
CA LYS A 148 16.09 22.65 12.89
C LYS A 148 17.10 21.60 13.32
N GLU A 149 16.74 20.64 14.17
CA GLU A 149 17.68 19.65 14.69
C GLU A 149 17.26 18.21 14.43
N LEU A 150 16.04 17.79 14.82
CA LEU A 150 15.58 16.40 14.66
C LEU A 150 15.46 16.01 13.18
N VAL A 151 14.80 16.84 12.34
CA VAL A 151 14.65 16.53 10.90
C VAL A 151 16.03 16.37 10.22
N PRO A 152 16.97 17.33 10.35
CA PRO A 152 18.33 17.14 9.83
C PRO A 152 19.08 15.96 10.44
N HIS A 153 18.92 15.70 11.74
CA HIS A 153 19.54 14.56 12.42
C HIS A 153 19.06 13.23 11.84
N VAL A 154 17.76 13.08 11.59
CA VAL A 154 17.18 11.88 10.98
C VAL A 154 17.71 11.71 9.56
N ASP A 155 17.75 12.76 8.74
CA ASP A 155 18.26 12.69 7.37
C ASP A 155 19.76 12.36 7.29
N ALA A 156 20.54 12.77 8.30
CA ALA A 156 21.95 12.45 8.42
C ALA A 156 22.22 11.02 8.92
N THR A 157 21.28 10.47 9.71
CA THR A 157 21.44 9.18 10.41
C THR A 157 20.81 8.01 9.64
N TYR A 158 19.74 8.27 8.88
CA TYR A 158 18.97 7.25 8.16
C TYR A 158 18.95 7.50 6.65
N ARG A 159 18.72 6.44 5.87
CA ARG A 159 18.55 6.54 4.41
C ARG A 159 17.16 7.07 4.06
N THR A 160 16.98 8.37 4.24
CA THR A 160 15.73 9.06 3.95
C THR A 160 15.72 9.67 2.54
N VAL A 161 14.52 9.88 1.99
CA VAL A 161 14.28 10.85 0.91
C VAL A 161 14.28 12.24 1.56
N ALA A 162 15.45 12.86 1.62
CA ALA A 162 15.71 14.10 2.37
C ALA A 162 15.22 15.38 1.66
N THR A 163 14.05 15.32 1.00
CA THR A 163 13.37 16.46 0.36
C THR A 163 11.94 16.57 0.90
N ARG A 164 11.23 17.68 0.63
CA ARG A 164 9.86 17.83 1.15
C ARG A 164 8.92 16.72 0.69
N GLU A 165 9.11 16.22 -0.53
CA GLU A 165 8.33 15.13 -1.15
C GLU A 165 8.45 13.82 -0.37
N GLY A 166 9.55 13.64 0.37
CA GLY A 166 9.77 12.49 1.24
C GLY A 166 9.24 12.65 2.66
N ARG A 167 8.62 13.79 3.03
CA ARG A 167 8.27 14.10 4.43
C ARG A 167 6.77 14.35 4.62
N LEU A 168 6.18 13.61 5.55
CA LEU A 168 4.79 13.72 5.98
C LEU A 168 4.73 14.03 7.48
N LEU A 169 3.91 15.01 7.87
CA LEU A 169 3.51 15.24 9.26
C LEU A 169 2.17 14.56 9.54
N ASP A 170 2.14 13.67 10.54
CA ASP A 170 0.95 12.91 10.90
C ASP A 170 0.67 13.07 12.39
N GLY A 171 -0.49 13.60 12.75
CA GLY A 171 -0.73 13.99 14.13
C GLY A 171 -2.15 13.74 14.61
N TYR A 172 -2.27 13.33 15.88
CA TYR A 172 -3.55 13.13 16.56
C TYR A 172 -3.73 14.07 17.76
N SER A 173 -4.89 14.71 17.94
CA SER A 173 -5.17 15.60 19.09
C SER A 173 -4.19 16.78 19.16
N MET A 174 -3.42 16.93 20.25
CA MET A 174 -2.27 17.85 20.32
C MET A 174 -1.30 17.68 19.14
N GLY A 175 -1.11 16.44 18.68
CA GLY A 175 -0.29 16.13 17.52
C GLY A 175 -0.93 16.65 16.23
N GLY A 176 -2.26 16.61 16.10
CA GLY A 176 -2.98 17.17 14.95
C GLY A 176 -2.83 18.69 14.89
N TYR A 177 -2.85 19.36 16.05
CA TYR A 177 -2.46 20.76 16.17
C TYR A 177 -1.02 20.99 15.70
N GLY A 178 -0.08 20.17 16.18
CA GLY A 178 1.33 20.26 15.77
C GLY A 178 1.54 20.03 14.27
N ALA A 179 0.82 19.08 13.67
CA ALA A 179 0.91 18.76 12.24
C ALA A 179 0.44 19.94 11.40
N ALA A 180 -0.70 20.53 11.75
CA ALA A 180 -1.20 21.74 11.11
C ALA A 180 -0.22 22.91 11.28
N ARG A 181 0.26 23.15 12.50
CA ARG A 181 1.16 24.26 12.83
C ARG A 181 2.48 24.17 12.05
N LEU A 182 3.20 23.07 12.20
CA LEU A 182 4.51 22.88 11.57
C LEU A 182 4.37 22.77 10.06
N GLY A 183 3.36 22.06 9.56
CA GLY A 183 3.15 21.90 8.13
C GLY A 183 2.77 23.19 7.41
N PHE A 184 1.97 24.05 8.04
CA PHE A 184 1.59 25.35 7.46
C PHE A 184 2.70 26.39 7.59
N LYS A 185 3.51 26.35 8.66
CA LYS A 185 4.65 27.26 8.81
C LYS A 185 5.83 26.90 7.91
N TYR A 186 6.04 25.62 7.65
CA TYR A 186 7.18 25.10 6.88
C TYR A 186 6.72 24.28 5.66
N PRO A 187 5.92 24.86 4.74
CA PRO A 187 5.47 24.12 3.57
C PRO A 187 6.67 23.67 2.73
N GLU A 188 7.77 24.42 2.68
CA GLU A 188 9.00 24.04 1.98
C GLU A 188 9.70 22.80 2.56
N LEU A 189 9.39 22.41 3.80
CA LEU A 189 10.00 21.26 4.46
C LEU A 189 9.13 20.01 4.41
N PHE A 190 7.80 20.16 4.43
CA PHE A 190 6.84 19.05 4.47
C PHE A 190 5.84 19.12 3.31
N ARG A 191 5.78 18.05 2.50
CA ARG A 191 4.83 17.96 1.37
C ARG A 191 3.42 17.58 1.81
N ALA A 192 3.28 16.78 2.87
CA ALA A 192 2.00 16.22 3.28
C ALA A 192 1.71 16.44 4.77
N ILE A 193 0.45 16.76 5.07
CA ILE A 193 -0.01 17.17 6.40
C ILE A 193 -1.33 16.42 6.72
N SER A 194 -1.31 15.64 7.79
CA SER A 194 -2.46 14.86 8.27
C SER A 194 -2.87 15.32 9.67
N ILE A 195 -4.04 15.95 9.74
CA ILE A 195 -4.61 16.56 10.95
C ILE A 195 -5.74 15.67 11.45
N MET A 196 -5.51 14.87 12.49
CA MET A 196 -6.52 13.94 13.02
C MET A 196 -6.98 14.37 14.42
N GLY A 197 -8.29 14.55 14.61
CA GLY A 197 -8.91 14.97 15.87
C GLY A 197 -8.20 16.17 16.50
N GLY A 198 -7.73 17.12 15.69
CA GLY A 198 -6.72 18.10 16.09
C GLY A 198 -7.26 19.10 17.12
N GLY A 199 -6.44 19.45 18.11
CA GLY A 199 -6.85 20.42 19.13
C GLY A 199 -5.67 21.00 19.91
N PRO A 200 -5.69 22.30 20.27
CA PRO A 200 -6.78 23.27 20.10
C PRO A 200 -6.74 23.94 18.71
N LEU A 201 -7.85 23.91 17.97
CA LEU A 201 -7.97 24.56 16.66
C LEU A 201 -8.92 25.78 16.68
N GLN A 202 -9.41 26.19 17.84
CA GLN A 202 -10.26 27.37 18.00
C GLN A 202 -9.46 28.69 18.01
N THR A 203 -10.15 29.83 17.85
CA THR A 203 -9.54 31.18 17.85
C THR A 203 -9.13 31.66 19.25
N ASP A 204 -9.90 31.30 20.26
CA ASP A 204 -9.62 31.58 21.67
C ASP A 204 -9.46 30.26 22.43
N LEU A 205 -8.27 30.02 22.98
CA LEU A 205 -7.94 28.80 23.70
C LEU A 205 -8.88 28.56 24.90
N LEU A 206 -9.39 29.62 25.54
CA LEU A 206 -10.25 29.55 26.71
C LEU A 206 -11.73 29.42 26.36
N ALA A 207 -12.12 29.59 25.09
CA ALA A 207 -13.48 29.40 24.62
C ALA A 207 -13.82 27.90 24.49
N GLY A 208 -14.18 27.26 25.61
CA GLY A 208 -14.60 25.86 25.66
C GLY A 208 -15.39 25.50 26.94
N PRO A 209 -16.04 24.33 27.02
CA PRO A 209 -16.81 23.93 28.19
C PRO A 209 -15.95 23.87 29.47
N ARG A 210 -16.55 24.27 30.62
CA ARG A 210 -15.86 24.47 31.92
C ARG A 210 -14.98 23.30 32.40
N ALA A 211 -15.28 22.06 31.98
CA ALA A 211 -14.50 20.88 32.35
C ALA A 211 -13.08 20.86 31.72
N GLY A 212 -12.90 21.42 30.52
CA GLY A 212 -11.60 21.56 29.85
C GLY A 212 -10.87 22.87 30.15
N GLY A 213 -11.56 23.87 30.70
CA GLY A 213 -11.04 25.23 30.92
C GLY A 213 -9.84 25.32 31.86
N ARG A 214 -9.72 24.42 32.86
CA ARG A 214 -8.54 24.37 33.74
C ARG A 214 -7.29 23.93 32.99
N ARG A 215 -7.38 22.89 32.17
CA ARG A 215 -6.27 22.40 31.36
C ARG A 215 -5.88 23.39 30.27
N ALA A 216 -6.86 24.05 29.66
CA ALA A 216 -6.61 25.13 28.70
C ALA A 216 -5.89 26.33 29.34
N ALA A 217 -6.28 26.73 30.55
CA ALA A 217 -5.61 27.80 31.30
C ALA A 217 -4.17 27.41 31.71
N GLU A 218 -3.95 26.16 32.13
CA GLU A 218 -2.59 25.66 32.42
C GLU A 218 -1.71 25.66 31.17
N VAL A 219 -2.23 25.23 30.02
CA VAL A 219 -1.51 25.29 28.74
C VAL A 219 -1.25 26.74 28.32
N LEU A 220 -2.24 27.62 28.44
CA LEU A 220 -2.08 29.06 28.18
C LEU A 220 -0.95 29.64 29.03
N GLN A 221 -0.96 29.36 30.33
CA GLN A 221 0.03 29.88 31.26
C GLN A 221 1.43 29.33 30.95
N ARG A 222 1.55 28.00 30.77
CA ARG A 222 2.84 27.32 30.66
C ARG A 222 3.49 27.47 29.29
N VAL A 223 2.72 27.29 28.22
CA VAL A 223 3.24 27.27 26.84
C VAL A 223 3.26 28.67 26.25
N TYR A 224 2.19 29.42 26.49
CA TYR A 224 1.96 30.72 25.87
C TYR A 224 2.19 31.90 26.83
N GLY A 225 2.71 31.66 28.04
CA GLY A 225 3.04 32.70 29.02
C GLY A 225 1.83 33.46 29.58
N GLY A 226 0.65 32.83 29.56
CA GLY A 226 -0.61 33.47 29.99
C GLY A 226 -1.18 34.44 28.95
N ASP A 227 -0.64 34.45 27.73
CA ASP A 227 -0.95 35.43 26.69
C ASP A 227 -1.77 34.81 25.52
N PRO A 228 -3.08 35.12 25.43
CA PRO A 228 -3.94 34.69 24.32
C PRO A 228 -3.51 35.24 22.96
N GLU A 229 -2.90 36.42 22.89
CA GLU A 229 -2.43 37.01 21.64
C GLU A 229 -1.23 36.23 21.10
N TYR A 230 -0.32 35.82 21.98
CA TYR A 230 0.78 34.94 21.60
C TYR A 230 0.25 33.61 21.08
N PHE A 231 -0.70 32.96 21.78
CA PHE A 231 -1.37 31.75 21.28
C PHE A 231 -1.94 31.95 19.87
N ALA A 232 -2.71 33.04 19.65
CA ALA A 232 -3.30 33.34 18.36
C ALA A 232 -2.23 33.49 17.27
N SER A 233 -1.15 34.23 17.55
CA SER A 233 -0.05 34.51 16.61
C SER A 233 0.78 33.29 16.21
N VAL A 234 0.72 32.20 16.98
CA VAL A 234 1.45 30.95 16.70
C VAL A 234 0.52 29.78 16.38
N SER A 235 -0.79 30.05 16.27
CA SER A 235 -1.83 29.06 16.01
C SER A 235 -1.82 28.57 14.55
N PRO A 236 -2.32 27.36 14.29
CA PRO A 236 -2.52 26.86 12.93
C PRO A 236 -3.36 27.78 12.05
N ARG A 237 -4.32 28.53 12.61
CA ARG A 237 -5.15 29.50 11.86
C ARG A 237 -4.32 30.64 11.31
N PHE A 238 -3.60 31.32 12.21
CA PHE A 238 -2.74 32.41 11.82
C PHE A 238 -1.68 31.95 10.81
N LEU A 239 -1.09 30.77 11.03
CA LEU A 239 -0.09 30.23 10.11
C LEU A 239 -0.69 29.84 8.74
N ALA A 240 -1.92 29.33 8.69
CA ALA A 240 -2.62 29.09 7.44
C ALA A 240 -2.86 30.40 6.66
N GLU A 241 -3.21 31.48 7.35
CA GLU A 241 -3.36 32.82 6.75
C GLU A 241 -2.03 33.36 6.22
N GLN A 242 -0.97 33.33 7.04
CA GLN A 242 0.34 33.88 6.69
C GLN A 242 1.03 33.11 5.54
N HIS A 243 0.79 31.81 5.45
CA HIS A 243 1.51 30.93 4.51
C HIS A 243 0.60 30.32 3.43
N ALA A 244 -0.60 30.86 3.25
CA ALA A 244 -1.61 30.33 2.33
C ALA A 244 -1.06 30.05 0.93
N ASP A 245 -0.29 30.97 0.35
CA ASP A 245 0.26 30.82 -1.01
C ASP A 245 1.27 29.68 -1.11
N GLY A 246 2.11 29.50 -0.08
CA GLY A 246 3.07 28.41 0.00
C GLY A 246 2.39 27.04 0.14
N ILE A 247 1.29 26.99 0.90
CA ILE A 247 0.49 25.79 1.11
C ILE A 247 -0.27 25.43 -0.19
N LYS A 248 -0.90 26.42 -0.84
CA LYS A 248 -1.71 26.24 -2.06
C LYS A 248 -0.94 25.72 -3.26
N LYS A 249 0.38 25.94 -3.30
CA LYS A 249 1.20 25.56 -4.45
C LYS A 249 1.15 24.06 -4.71
N ASP A 250 1.51 23.27 -3.72
CA ASP A 250 1.56 21.81 -3.84
C ASP A 250 1.66 21.15 -2.45
N SER A 251 0.92 21.59 -1.44
CA SER A 251 0.81 20.83 -0.18
C SER A 251 -0.40 19.88 -0.22
N LEU A 252 -0.24 18.66 0.30
CA LEU A 252 -1.31 17.67 0.39
C LEU A 252 -1.80 17.67 1.84
N VAL A 253 -3.00 18.19 2.04
CA VAL A 253 -3.56 18.39 3.38
C VAL A 253 -4.80 17.53 3.53
N ARG A 254 -4.88 16.76 4.63
CA ARG A 254 -6.11 16.12 5.07
C ARG A 254 -6.46 16.52 6.50
N GLN A 255 -7.75 16.62 6.78
CA GLN A 255 -8.28 16.77 8.12
C GLN A 255 -9.34 15.68 8.37
N VAL A 256 -9.22 14.99 9.50
CA VAL A 256 -10.08 13.88 9.89
C VAL A 256 -10.54 14.08 11.33
N CYS A 257 -11.82 13.90 11.64
CA CYS A 257 -12.32 13.97 13.00
C CYS A 257 -13.54 13.07 13.19
N GLY A 258 -13.66 12.42 14.34
CA GLY A 258 -14.85 11.63 14.69
C GLY A 258 -16.04 12.54 15.01
N GLU A 259 -17.25 12.18 14.57
CA GLU A 259 -18.45 13.00 14.82
C GLU A 259 -18.81 13.11 16.30
N LYS A 260 -18.35 12.17 17.13
CA LYS A 260 -18.55 12.18 18.58
C LYS A 260 -17.31 12.67 19.35
N ASP A 261 -16.26 13.05 18.63
CA ASP A 261 -15.06 13.64 19.21
C ASP A 261 -15.40 15.00 19.86
N GLU A 262 -14.91 15.24 21.07
CA GLU A 262 -15.13 16.50 21.78
C GLU A 262 -14.55 17.73 21.05
N THR A 263 -13.60 17.51 20.16
CA THR A 263 -12.95 18.54 19.34
C THR A 263 -13.66 18.77 17.99
N PHE A 264 -14.73 18.04 17.68
CA PHE A 264 -15.37 18.04 16.35
C PHE A 264 -15.82 19.43 15.91
N ALA A 265 -16.46 20.21 16.78
CA ALA A 265 -16.92 21.55 16.45
C ALA A 265 -15.77 22.49 16.05
N ASN A 266 -14.65 22.41 16.78
CA ASN A 266 -13.46 23.23 16.49
C ASN A 266 -12.75 22.75 15.22
N ASN A 267 -12.73 21.43 14.97
CA ASN A 267 -12.20 20.87 13.73
C ASN A 267 -13.02 21.30 12.52
N ARG A 268 -14.36 21.24 12.60
CA ARG A 268 -15.26 21.71 11.53
C ARG A 268 -15.07 23.19 11.25
N ASP A 269 -15.05 24.04 12.28
CA ASP A 269 -14.83 25.48 12.10
C ASP A 269 -13.44 25.79 11.49
N PHE A 270 -12.42 25.00 11.85
CA PHE A 270 -11.10 25.12 11.25
C PHE A 270 -11.07 24.69 9.78
N HIS A 271 -11.75 23.59 9.43
CA HIS A 271 -11.95 23.17 8.04
C HIS A 271 -12.60 24.29 7.22
N GLU A 272 -13.72 24.85 7.70
CA GLU A 272 -14.41 25.97 7.04
C GLU A 272 -13.52 27.21 6.90
N HIS A 273 -12.61 27.44 7.85
CA HIS A 273 -11.61 28.50 7.76
C HIS A 273 -10.59 28.24 6.64
N LEU A 274 -10.07 27.00 6.50
CA LEU A 274 -9.20 26.63 5.39
C LEU A 274 -9.90 26.76 4.02
N GLU A 275 -11.19 26.43 3.96
CA GLU A 275 -12.02 26.66 2.76
C GLU A 275 -12.11 28.14 2.38
N ARG A 276 -12.36 29.03 3.36
CA ARG A 276 -12.38 30.49 3.15
C ARG A 276 -11.04 31.03 2.64
N LEU A 277 -9.93 30.43 3.09
CA LEU A 277 -8.59 30.77 2.60
C LEU A 277 -8.30 30.18 1.21
N GLY A 278 -9.11 29.24 0.73
CA GLY A 278 -8.90 28.53 -0.54
C GLY A 278 -7.71 27.56 -0.50
N ILE A 279 -7.38 27.03 0.68
CA ILE A 279 -6.31 26.02 0.83
C ILE A 279 -6.87 24.66 0.41
N PRO A 280 -6.31 23.97 -0.61
CA PRO A 280 -6.77 22.64 -1.00
C PRO A 280 -6.53 21.62 0.11
N HIS A 281 -7.60 20.96 0.55
CA HIS A 281 -7.52 19.91 1.56
C HIS A 281 -8.73 18.98 1.49
N THR A 282 -8.63 17.81 2.13
CA THR A 282 -9.79 16.93 2.36
C THR A 282 -10.30 17.06 3.79
N TRP A 283 -11.62 16.92 3.96
CA TRP A 283 -12.28 16.85 5.26
C TRP A 283 -13.05 15.54 5.37
N THR A 284 -12.78 14.78 6.43
CA THR A 284 -13.44 13.50 6.72
C THR A 284 -14.03 13.52 8.13
N ALA A 285 -15.35 13.53 8.22
CA ALA A 285 -16.08 13.28 9.45
C ALA A 285 -16.36 11.77 9.60
N LEU A 286 -15.89 11.15 10.68
CA LEU A 286 -16.06 9.71 10.91
C LEU A 286 -17.27 9.45 11.80
N ALA A 287 -18.31 8.85 11.22
CA ALA A 287 -19.55 8.57 11.92
C ALA A 287 -19.34 7.65 13.13
N GLY A 288 -19.85 8.07 14.29
CA GLY A 288 -19.86 7.27 15.51
C GLY A 288 -18.51 7.06 16.21
N VAL A 289 -17.44 7.72 15.73
CA VAL A 289 -16.09 7.64 16.33
C VAL A 289 -15.92 8.73 17.39
N ASP A 290 -15.52 8.33 18.60
CA ASP A 290 -15.16 9.22 19.71
C ASP A 290 -13.68 9.65 19.61
N HIS A 291 -13.15 10.42 20.59
CA HIS A 291 -11.76 10.88 20.62
C HIS A 291 -10.74 9.74 20.92
N ASP A 292 -10.63 8.76 20.02
CA ASP A 292 -9.67 7.66 20.08
C ASP A 292 -8.82 7.53 18.78
N PRO A 293 -7.48 7.55 18.87
CA PRO A 293 -6.60 7.50 17.70
C PRO A 293 -6.68 6.19 16.93
N LEU A 294 -6.84 5.05 17.59
CA LEU A 294 -6.89 3.75 16.92
C LEU A 294 -8.25 3.49 16.30
N ALA A 295 -9.34 3.93 16.92
CA ALA A 295 -10.67 3.92 16.34
C ALA A 295 -10.72 4.78 15.09
N THR A 296 -10.08 5.96 15.12
CA THR A 296 -9.93 6.84 13.95
C THR A 296 -9.19 6.15 12.80
N LEU A 297 -8.01 5.58 13.06
CA LEU A 297 -7.23 4.84 12.05
C LEU A 297 -7.99 3.61 11.51
N THR A 298 -8.68 2.89 12.40
CA THR A 298 -9.48 1.71 12.03
C THR A 298 -10.65 2.10 11.14
N ALA A 299 -11.38 3.17 11.48
CA ALA A 299 -12.51 3.67 10.72
C ALA A 299 -12.11 4.21 9.35
N LEU A 300 -10.93 4.82 9.22
CA LEU A 300 -10.38 5.22 7.92
C LEU A 300 -10.07 4.01 7.02
N GLY A 301 -9.69 2.87 7.59
CA GLY A 301 -9.41 1.65 6.84
C GLY A 301 -8.42 1.88 5.69
N ASP A 302 -8.78 1.43 4.48
CA ASP A 302 -7.91 1.56 3.31
C ASP A 302 -7.79 2.98 2.77
N SER A 303 -8.77 3.85 3.06
CA SER A 303 -8.70 5.27 2.69
C SER A 303 -7.58 5.99 3.43
N ASN A 304 -7.18 5.49 4.62
CA ASN A 304 -6.01 5.98 5.32
C ASN A 304 -4.79 5.94 4.41
N TRP A 305 -4.54 4.81 3.76
CA TRP A 305 -3.34 4.53 2.99
C TRP A 305 -3.32 5.18 1.61
N VAL A 306 -4.50 5.55 1.07
CA VAL A 306 -4.58 6.38 -0.15
C VAL A 306 -3.80 7.68 0.03
N PHE A 307 -3.95 8.33 1.20
CA PHE A 307 -3.25 9.57 1.50
C PHE A 307 -1.73 9.40 1.54
N TYR A 308 -1.21 8.33 2.15
CA TYR A 308 0.25 8.11 2.22
C TYR A 308 0.85 7.80 0.85
N ARG A 309 0.12 7.07 -0.02
CA ARG A 309 0.57 6.83 -1.40
C ARG A 309 0.68 8.15 -2.16
N GLN A 310 -0.35 8.99 -2.09
CA GLN A 310 -0.34 10.33 -2.67
C GLN A 310 0.79 11.20 -2.11
N ALA A 311 0.98 11.17 -0.79
CA ALA A 311 2.00 11.96 -0.10
C ALA A 311 3.42 11.63 -0.57
N PHE A 312 3.69 10.36 -0.88
CA PHE A 312 5.02 9.87 -1.26
C PHE A 312 5.19 9.68 -2.77
N GLY A 313 4.33 10.31 -3.57
CA GLY A 313 4.48 10.34 -5.02
C GLY A 313 4.23 8.99 -5.71
N GLU A 314 3.62 8.02 -5.02
CA GLU A 314 2.93 6.95 -5.72
C GLU A 314 1.65 7.56 -6.26
N GLU A 315 1.63 7.85 -7.57
CA GLU A 315 0.44 8.30 -8.31
C GLU A 315 -0.79 7.62 -7.71
N PRO A 316 -1.81 8.38 -7.24
CA PRO A 316 -3.09 7.79 -6.94
C PRO A 316 -3.58 7.23 -8.26
N GLY A 317 -3.25 5.96 -8.56
CA GLY A 317 -3.56 5.39 -9.85
C GLY A 317 -5.02 5.68 -10.12
N ALA A 318 -5.33 6.21 -11.32
CA ALA A 318 -6.63 6.76 -11.64
C ALA A 318 -7.74 5.93 -10.96
N PRO A 319 -8.66 6.57 -10.22
CA PRO A 319 -9.63 5.84 -9.41
C PRO A 319 -10.27 4.76 -10.27
N GLU A 320 -10.42 3.57 -9.69
CA GLU A 320 -11.01 2.44 -10.38
C GLU A 320 -12.33 2.88 -11.03
N ARG A 321 -12.45 2.64 -12.34
CA ARG A 321 -13.66 3.00 -13.09
C ARG A 321 -14.40 1.72 -13.43
N THR A 322 -15.62 1.60 -12.94
CA THR A 322 -16.52 0.55 -13.44
C THR A 322 -17.08 0.97 -14.79
N LEU A 323 -16.81 0.17 -15.82
CA LEU A 323 -17.42 0.27 -17.15
C LEU A 323 -18.69 -0.58 -17.15
N ILE A 324 -19.80 -0.01 -17.59
CA ILE A 324 -21.06 -0.72 -17.80
C ILE A 324 -21.51 -0.43 -19.23
N PHE A 325 -21.75 -1.47 -20.01
CA PHE A 325 -22.13 -1.34 -21.41
C PHE A 325 -22.97 -2.53 -21.88
N LYS A 326 -23.72 -2.33 -22.97
CA LYS A 326 -24.59 -3.37 -23.52
C LYS A 326 -23.92 -4.16 -24.62
N VAL A 327 -24.05 -5.48 -24.56
CA VAL A 327 -23.63 -6.42 -25.60
C VAL A 327 -24.83 -7.27 -25.96
N ARG A 328 -25.33 -7.13 -27.19
CA ARG A 328 -26.56 -7.82 -27.66
C ARG A 328 -27.74 -7.69 -26.69
N GLY A 329 -27.90 -6.50 -26.11
CA GLY A 329 -28.99 -6.19 -25.16
C GLY A 329 -28.72 -6.57 -23.70
N GLN A 330 -27.68 -7.35 -23.40
CA GLN A 330 -27.28 -7.72 -22.03
C GLN A 330 -26.31 -6.68 -21.45
N ASP A 331 -26.52 -6.28 -20.20
CA ASP A 331 -25.55 -5.45 -19.47
C ASP A 331 -24.31 -6.27 -19.12
N ARG A 332 -23.16 -5.72 -19.47
CA ARG A 332 -21.83 -6.27 -19.20
C ARG A 332 -21.00 -5.25 -18.43
N ARG A 333 -20.04 -5.73 -17.65
CA ARG A 333 -19.26 -4.92 -16.71
C ARG A 333 -17.77 -5.24 -16.80
N ALA A 334 -16.92 -4.22 -16.68
CA ALA A 334 -15.51 -4.37 -16.41
C ALA A 334 -15.04 -3.34 -15.38
N VAL A 335 -13.97 -3.62 -14.65
CA VAL A 335 -13.30 -2.66 -13.75
C VAL A 335 -11.98 -2.26 -14.38
N LEU A 336 -11.81 -0.97 -14.63
CA LEU A 336 -10.62 -0.39 -15.23
C LEU A 336 -9.77 0.27 -14.15
N VAL A 337 -8.48 -0.05 -14.11
CA VAL A 337 -7.48 0.52 -13.20
C VAL A 337 -6.35 1.15 -14.01
N ASN A 338 -5.86 2.30 -13.54
CA ASN A 338 -4.76 3.04 -14.15
C ASN A 338 -5.04 3.54 -15.59
N ALA A 339 -6.23 4.07 -15.82
CA ALA A 339 -6.57 4.78 -17.06
C ALA A 339 -5.56 5.91 -17.35
N SER A 340 -5.35 6.23 -18.63
CA SER A 340 -4.62 7.45 -18.99
C SER A 340 -5.38 8.68 -18.47
N THR A 341 -4.67 9.55 -17.75
CA THR A 341 -5.16 10.84 -17.23
C THR A 341 -4.74 12.02 -18.11
N ASP A 342 -3.73 11.82 -18.95
CA ASP A 342 -3.10 12.77 -19.86
C ASP A 342 -3.60 12.65 -21.31
N GLY A 343 -4.46 11.67 -21.60
CA GLY A 343 -4.97 11.37 -22.93
C GLY A 343 -3.99 10.61 -23.84
N ALA A 344 -2.79 10.26 -23.35
CA ALA A 344 -1.80 9.50 -24.10
C ALA A 344 -2.22 8.01 -24.23
N PRO A 345 -2.05 7.38 -25.42
CA PRO A 345 -2.32 5.96 -25.58
C PRO A 345 -1.48 5.09 -24.63
N ARG A 346 -2.13 4.15 -23.93
CA ARG A 346 -1.45 3.21 -23.00
C ARG A 346 -1.76 1.76 -23.36
N PRO A 347 -0.84 0.82 -23.09
CA PRO A 347 -1.14 -0.61 -23.21
C PRO A 347 -2.31 -1.01 -22.32
N ALA A 348 -3.08 -2.03 -22.70
CA ALA A 348 -4.18 -2.55 -21.91
C ALA A 348 -4.06 -4.06 -21.72
N VAL A 349 -4.19 -4.53 -20.48
CA VAL A 349 -4.22 -5.94 -20.12
C VAL A 349 -5.61 -6.29 -19.62
N ILE A 350 -6.34 -7.10 -20.38
CA ILE A 350 -7.65 -7.65 -19.99
C ILE A 350 -7.40 -8.87 -19.11
N VAL A 351 -7.85 -8.82 -17.85
CA VAL A 351 -7.59 -9.84 -16.83
C VAL A 351 -8.89 -10.57 -16.48
N LEU A 352 -8.93 -11.88 -16.70
CA LEU A 352 -10.15 -12.71 -16.58
C LEU A 352 -10.13 -13.57 -15.31
N HIS A 353 -11.16 -13.43 -14.47
CA HIS A 353 -11.32 -14.25 -13.27
C HIS A 353 -11.60 -15.73 -13.60
N GLY A 354 -11.27 -16.63 -12.67
CA GLY A 354 -11.62 -18.06 -12.75
C GLY A 354 -13.11 -18.34 -12.49
N GLY A 355 -13.52 -19.60 -12.61
CA GLY A 355 -14.92 -20.01 -12.44
C GLY A 355 -15.41 -19.72 -11.03
N MET A 356 -16.68 -19.32 -10.90
CA MET A 356 -17.28 -18.86 -9.64
C MET A 356 -16.64 -17.60 -9.04
N GLY A 357 -15.77 -16.91 -9.78
CA GLY A 357 -15.12 -15.67 -9.37
C GLY A 357 -15.91 -14.41 -9.75
N SER A 358 -15.22 -13.27 -9.67
CA SER A 358 -15.65 -11.97 -10.19
C SER A 358 -14.45 -11.12 -10.57
N ALA A 359 -14.67 -10.05 -11.33
CA ALA A 359 -13.68 -9.03 -11.67
C ALA A 359 -13.00 -8.48 -10.42
N GLU A 360 -13.77 -8.18 -9.37
CA GLU A 360 -13.25 -7.65 -8.12
C GLU A 360 -12.36 -8.64 -7.38
N VAL A 361 -12.78 -9.91 -7.30
CA VAL A 361 -11.96 -10.97 -6.70
C VAL A 361 -10.64 -11.14 -7.46
N MET A 362 -10.66 -11.02 -8.78
CA MET A 362 -9.44 -11.12 -9.59
C MET A 362 -8.54 -9.91 -9.42
N ARG A 363 -9.11 -8.70 -9.34
CA ARG A 363 -8.38 -7.46 -9.07
C ARG A 363 -7.58 -7.53 -7.78
N VAL A 364 -8.25 -7.90 -6.68
CA VAL A 364 -7.63 -7.97 -5.35
C VAL A 364 -6.53 -9.03 -5.28
N ASN A 365 -6.69 -10.17 -5.98
CA ASN A 365 -5.80 -11.32 -5.80
C ASN A 365 -4.68 -11.45 -6.84
N SER A 366 -4.77 -10.77 -7.99
CA SER A 366 -3.84 -11.00 -9.10
C SER A 366 -2.52 -10.23 -8.99
N GLY A 367 -2.53 -9.09 -8.27
CA GLY A 367 -1.39 -8.17 -8.16
C GLY A 367 -1.26 -7.18 -9.33
N PHE A 368 -2.16 -7.21 -10.32
CA PHE A 368 -2.06 -6.36 -11.51
C PHE A 368 -2.19 -4.87 -11.23
N ASP A 369 -2.92 -4.44 -10.20
CA ASP A 369 -3.03 -3.01 -9.84
C ASP A 369 -1.67 -2.35 -9.60
N ALA A 370 -0.79 -3.04 -8.86
CA ALA A 370 0.55 -2.54 -8.55
C ALA A 370 1.44 -2.50 -9.80
N VAL A 371 1.41 -3.58 -10.59
CA VAL A 371 2.22 -3.68 -11.82
C VAL A 371 1.75 -2.67 -12.87
N ALA A 372 0.44 -2.50 -13.04
CA ALA A 372 -0.16 -1.53 -13.94
C ALA A 372 0.30 -0.09 -13.65
N ARG A 373 0.27 0.32 -12.39
CA ARG A 373 0.73 1.65 -11.94
C ARG A 373 2.23 1.82 -12.14
N LYS A 374 3.03 0.82 -11.72
CA LYS A 374 4.49 0.84 -11.87
C LYS A 374 4.93 0.94 -13.34
N GLU A 375 4.25 0.23 -14.22
CA GLU A 375 4.67 0.02 -15.61
C GLU A 375 3.81 0.81 -16.62
N SER A 376 2.94 1.68 -16.13
CA SER A 376 2.12 2.61 -16.91
C SER A 376 1.22 1.95 -17.98
N PHE A 377 0.54 0.86 -17.63
CA PHE A 377 -0.51 0.25 -18.46
C PHE A 377 -1.87 0.21 -17.75
N MET A 378 -2.95 -0.01 -18.50
CA MET A 378 -4.31 -0.20 -17.97
C MET A 378 -4.55 -1.66 -17.63
N ALA A 379 -4.91 -1.96 -16.38
CA ALA A 379 -5.47 -3.26 -16.02
C ALA A 379 -7.00 -3.20 -16.13
N VAL A 380 -7.58 -4.13 -16.90
CA VAL A 380 -9.01 -4.18 -17.17
C VAL A 380 -9.56 -5.53 -16.71
N TYR A 381 -10.17 -5.56 -15.54
CA TYR A 381 -10.76 -6.76 -14.96
C TYR A 381 -12.16 -6.96 -15.51
N ALA A 382 -12.31 -7.91 -16.42
CA ALA A 382 -13.58 -8.17 -17.07
C ALA A 382 -14.50 -9.02 -16.16
N GLU A 383 -15.78 -8.69 -16.10
CA GLU A 383 -16.79 -9.47 -15.37
C GLU A 383 -17.43 -10.52 -16.30
N GLY A 384 -17.38 -11.78 -15.88
CA GLY A 384 -18.03 -12.90 -16.56
C GLY A 384 -19.56 -12.86 -16.42
N THR A 385 -20.23 -13.84 -16.99
CA THR A 385 -21.68 -13.96 -16.87
C THR A 385 -22.07 -14.44 -15.48
N SER A 386 -22.96 -13.69 -14.81
CA SER A 386 -23.47 -14.04 -13.48
C SER A 386 -24.42 -15.24 -13.54
N PHE A 387 -24.31 -16.12 -12.56
CA PHE A 387 -25.28 -17.21 -12.33
C PHE A 387 -25.73 -17.27 -10.85
N GLY A 388 -25.72 -16.11 -10.18
CA GLY A 388 -26.24 -15.93 -8.83
C GLY A 388 -25.18 -16.02 -7.71
N GLU A 389 -25.50 -15.43 -6.55
CA GLU A 389 -24.66 -15.41 -5.34
C GLU A 389 -23.27 -14.79 -5.56
N GLY A 390 -23.17 -13.77 -6.42
CA GLY A 390 -21.91 -13.11 -6.74
C GLY A 390 -20.93 -13.96 -7.57
N ARG A 391 -21.37 -15.12 -8.07
CA ARG A 391 -20.55 -16.02 -8.89
C ARG A 391 -20.72 -15.73 -10.37
N HIS A 392 -19.58 -15.68 -11.06
CA HIS A 392 -19.50 -15.45 -12.49
C HIS A 392 -18.63 -16.52 -13.16
N ALA A 393 -18.85 -16.73 -14.45
CA ALA A 393 -18.02 -17.60 -15.29
C ALA A 393 -18.05 -17.16 -16.75
N TRP A 394 -17.18 -17.77 -17.53
CA TRP A 394 -17.04 -17.56 -18.97
C TRP A 394 -17.57 -18.76 -19.74
N ASN A 395 -18.23 -18.49 -20.86
CA ASN A 395 -18.69 -19.48 -21.81
C ASN A 395 -17.54 -19.97 -22.69
N THR A 396 -16.80 -20.94 -22.18
CA THR A 396 -15.70 -21.59 -22.91
C THR A 396 -16.18 -22.70 -23.85
N GLY A 397 -17.50 -22.92 -23.93
CA GLY A 397 -18.11 -24.06 -24.62
C GLY A 397 -18.18 -25.33 -23.78
N PHE A 398 -17.23 -25.58 -22.87
CA PHE A 398 -17.07 -26.90 -22.22
C PHE A 398 -17.10 -26.90 -20.69
N LEU A 399 -16.65 -25.83 -20.03
CA LEU A 399 -16.66 -25.73 -18.56
C LEU A 399 -17.69 -24.70 -18.11
N LEU A 400 -18.53 -25.07 -17.14
CA LEU A 400 -19.62 -24.21 -16.61
C LEU A 400 -20.64 -23.76 -17.68
N ARG A 401 -20.67 -24.44 -18.84
CA ARG A 401 -21.53 -24.13 -19.99
C ARG A 401 -23.02 -24.13 -19.67
N ARG A 402 -23.47 -24.89 -18.65
CA ARG A 402 -24.87 -24.88 -18.18
C ARG A 402 -25.21 -23.60 -17.41
N GLN A 403 -24.26 -23.09 -16.61
CA GLN A 403 -24.43 -21.92 -15.77
C GLN A 403 -24.50 -20.63 -16.59
N VAL A 404 -23.63 -20.50 -17.60
CA VAL A 404 -23.53 -19.29 -18.44
C VAL A 404 -24.37 -19.35 -19.71
N GLN A 405 -25.01 -20.49 -19.97
CA GLN A 405 -25.91 -20.70 -21.10
C GLN A 405 -25.31 -20.17 -22.42
N ASN A 406 -26.05 -19.34 -23.16
CA ASN A 406 -25.67 -18.82 -24.46
C ASN A 406 -25.00 -17.45 -24.38
N ALA A 407 -24.34 -17.12 -23.26
CA ALA A 407 -23.57 -15.90 -23.13
C ALA A 407 -22.53 -15.79 -24.26
N ASP A 408 -22.53 -14.65 -24.95
CA ASP A 408 -21.58 -14.38 -26.03
C ASP A 408 -20.40 -13.57 -25.50
N ASP A 409 -19.43 -14.28 -24.92
CA ASP A 409 -18.24 -13.66 -24.36
C ASP A 409 -17.27 -13.14 -25.44
N ILE A 410 -17.31 -13.71 -26.66
CA ILE A 410 -16.55 -13.17 -27.79
C ILE A 410 -17.04 -11.76 -28.15
N ALA A 411 -18.35 -11.59 -28.34
CA ALA A 411 -18.94 -10.28 -28.63
C ALA A 411 -18.70 -9.28 -27.49
N TYR A 412 -18.63 -9.76 -26.25
CA TYR A 412 -18.32 -8.92 -25.10
C TYR A 412 -16.88 -8.41 -25.13
N PHE A 413 -15.90 -9.27 -25.37
CA PHE A 413 -14.51 -8.83 -25.49
C PHE A 413 -14.29 -7.98 -26.73
N ASP A 414 -14.97 -8.27 -27.83
CA ASP A 414 -14.94 -7.44 -29.04
C ASP A 414 -15.38 -6.00 -28.72
N MET A 415 -16.51 -5.84 -28.03
CA MET A 415 -17.01 -4.53 -27.59
C MET A 415 -16.10 -3.88 -26.54
N LEU A 416 -15.57 -4.65 -25.59
CA LEU A 416 -14.69 -4.14 -24.55
C LEU A 416 -13.41 -3.55 -25.17
N VAL A 417 -12.78 -4.25 -26.11
CA VAL A 417 -11.59 -3.75 -26.82
C VAL A 417 -11.91 -2.45 -27.55
N ASP A 418 -13.02 -2.41 -28.30
CA ASP A 418 -13.44 -1.22 -29.04
C ASP A 418 -13.71 -0.03 -28.11
N LEU A 419 -14.36 -0.27 -26.97
CA LEU A 419 -14.60 0.73 -25.93
C LEU A 419 -13.30 1.28 -25.33
N LEU A 420 -12.36 0.39 -24.99
CA LEU A 420 -11.06 0.77 -24.42
C LEU A 420 -10.25 1.65 -25.37
N VAL A 421 -10.21 1.30 -26.65
CA VAL A 421 -9.48 2.08 -27.67
C VAL A 421 -10.16 3.42 -27.90
N ARG A 422 -11.48 3.42 -28.11
CA ARG A 422 -12.24 4.62 -28.46
C ARG A 422 -12.30 5.65 -27.34
N GLU A 423 -12.59 5.21 -26.12
CA GLU A 423 -12.97 6.09 -25.01
C GLU A 423 -11.91 6.18 -23.92
N HIS A 424 -11.04 5.17 -23.79
CA HIS A 424 -10.04 5.10 -22.71
C HIS A 424 -8.60 5.17 -23.20
N LYS A 425 -8.38 5.44 -24.49
CA LYS A 425 -7.05 5.60 -25.09
C LYS A 425 -6.17 4.37 -24.89
N ALA A 426 -6.74 3.18 -25.03
CA ALA A 426 -5.92 1.98 -25.16
C ALA A 426 -5.15 2.01 -26.49
N ASP A 427 -3.85 1.74 -26.45
CA ASP A 427 -3.03 1.55 -27.64
C ASP A 427 -3.52 0.30 -28.38
N PRO A 428 -4.12 0.44 -29.58
CA PRO A 428 -4.68 -0.69 -30.32
C PRO A 428 -3.61 -1.70 -30.76
N SER A 429 -2.33 -1.33 -30.75
CA SER A 429 -1.22 -2.26 -31.03
C SER A 429 -0.75 -3.03 -29.78
N ARG A 430 -1.25 -2.69 -28.59
CA ARG A 430 -0.82 -3.24 -27.29
C ARG A 430 -2.00 -3.61 -26.39
N ILE A 431 -2.92 -4.39 -26.96
CA ILE A 431 -4.01 -5.03 -26.22
C ILE A 431 -3.61 -6.47 -25.89
N PHE A 432 -3.68 -6.84 -24.62
CA PHE A 432 -3.28 -8.14 -24.11
C PHE A 432 -4.43 -8.81 -23.35
N MET A 433 -4.41 -10.13 -23.23
CA MET A 433 -5.40 -10.87 -22.44
C MET A 433 -4.76 -11.98 -21.61
N THR A 434 -5.21 -12.13 -20.37
CA THR A 434 -4.76 -13.16 -19.44
C THR A 434 -5.89 -13.56 -18.50
N GLY A 435 -5.78 -14.74 -17.89
CA GLY A 435 -6.76 -15.20 -16.91
C GLY A 435 -6.40 -16.52 -16.27
N GLY A 436 -7.01 -16.80 -15.11
CA GLY A 436 -6.81 -18.04 -14.37
C GLY A 436 -7.94 -19.05 -14.58
N SER A 437 -7.65 -20.36 -14.64
CA SER A 437 -8.67 -21.42 -14.65
C SER A 437 -9.69 -21.25 -15.79
N ASN A 438 -11.00 -21.20 -15.52
CA ASN A 438 -12.03 -20.88 -16.53
C ASN A 438 -11.75 -19.57 -17.31
N GLY A 439 -11.13 -18.56 -16.69
CA GLY A 439 -10.68 -17.34 -17.36
C GLY A 439 -9.45 -17.54 -18.24
N GLY A 440 -8.54 -18.44 -17.87
CA GLY A 440 -7.42 -18.86 -18.72
C GLY A 440 -7.90 -19.66 -19.93
N MET A 441 -8.91 -20.53 -19.74
CA MET A 441 -9.58 -21.23 -20.83
C MET A 441 -10.26 -20.25 -21.79
N MET A 442 -10.93 -19.22 -21.27
CA MET A 442 -11.53 -18.18 -22.10
C MET A 442 -10.47 -17.34 -22.84
N THR A 443 -9.31 -17.12 -22.23
CA THR A 443 -8.15 -16.51 -22.91
C THR A 443 -7.75 -17.33 -24.14
N PHE A 444 -7.65 -18.67 -24.05
CA PHE A 444 -7.40 -19.52 -25.22
C PHE A 444 -8.51 -19.40 -26.28
N VAL A 445 -9.78 -19.46 -25.87
CA VAL A 445 -10.92 -19.36 -26.79
C VAL A 445 -10.91 -18.04 -27.57
N TYR A 446 -10.69 -16.92 -26.89
CA TYR A 446 -10.62 -15.61 -27.55
C TYR A 446 -9.36 -15.46 -28.42
N ALA A 447 -8.22 -16.00 -27.98
CA ALA A 447 -6.98 -16.02 -28.76
C ALA A 447 -7.12 -16.77 -30.09
N VAL A 448 -7.89 -17.87 -30.12
CA VAL A 448 -8.17 -18.60 -31.37
C VAL A 448 -9.20 -17.86 -32.24
N ALA A 449 -10.23 -17.26 -31.62
CA ALA A 449 -11.33 -16.63 -32.34
C ALA A 449 -11.04 -15.22 -32.88
N ARG A 450 -10.14 -14.47 -32.21
CA ARG A 450 -9.78 -13.07 -32.50
C ARG A 450 -8.27 -12.79 -32.33
N PRO A 451 -7.37 -13.61 -32.87
CA PRO A 451 -5.93 -13.40 -32.69
C PRO A 451 -5.47 -12.04 -33.23
N GLU A 452 -6.13 -11.52 -34.26
CA GLU A 452 -5.87 -10.21 -34.84
C GLU A 452 -6.24 -9.03 -33.95
N ARG A 453 -6.89 -9.24 -32.80
CA ARG A 453 -7.23 -8.18 -31.84
C ARG A 453 -6.24 -8.06 -30.67
N LEU A 454 -5.27 -8.96 -30.58
CA LEU A 454 -4.36 -9.06 -29.44
C LEU A 454 -2.90 -8.95 -29.90
N ALA A 455 -2.06 -8.40 -29.03
CA ALA A 455 -0.61 -8.37 -29.21
C ALA A 455 0.08 -9.57 -28.56
N ALA A 456 -0.49 -10.13 -27.49
CA ALA A 456 -0.07 -11.37 -26.85
C ALA A 456 -1.13 -11.85 -25.84
N VAL A 457 -1.05 -13.12 -25.45
CA VAL A 457 -1.94 -13.72 -24.43
C VAL A 457 -1.18 -14.55 -23.39
N ALA A 458 -1.75 -14.69 -22.19
CA ALA A 458 -1.18 -15.52 -21.14
C ALA A 458 -2.22 -16.30 -20.33
N PRO A 459 -2.59 -17.52 -20.73
CA PRO A 459 -3.43 -18.42 -19.94
C PRO A 459 -2.69 -18.99 -18.73
N VAL A 460 -3.34 -18.96 -17.55
CA VAL A 460 -2.75 -19.39 -16.27
C VAL A 460 -3.62 -20.47 -15.64
N VAL A 461 -2.99 -21.55 -15.15
CA VAL A 461 -3.63 -22.73 -14.52
C VAL A 461 -4.87 -23.21 -15.30
N ALA A 462 -4.68 -23.33 -16.61
CA ALA A 462 -5.74 -23.62 -17.58
C ALA A 462 -5.23 -24.59 -18.66
N SER A 463 -6.16 -25.15 -19.43
CA SER A 463 -5.89 -25.99 -20.62
C SER A 463 -6.95 -25.74 -21.69
N MET A 464 -6.75 -26.27 -22.90
CA MET A 464 -7.74 -26.27 -23.97
C MET A 464 -8.61 -27.53 -23.92
N PHE A 465 -9.81 -27.46 -24.50
CA PHE A 465 -10.71 -28.63 -24.64
C PHE A 465 -10.69 -29.23 -26.06
N THR A 466 -10.37 -28.41 -27.06
CA THR A 466 -10.44 -28.77 -28.48
C THR A 466 -9.35 -28.05 -29.26
N PHE A 467 -8.97 -28.62 -30.41
CA PHE A 467 -8.06 -28.03 -31.40
C PHE A 467 -8.75 -27.88 -32.77
N GLU A 468 -10.09 -27.92 -32.81
CA GLU A 468 -10.87 -27.85 -34.06
C GLU A 468 -10.70 -26.53 -34.83
N ALA A 469 -10.31 -25.46 -34.14
CA ALA A 469 -10.01 -24.17 -34.74
C ALA A 469 -8.58 -23.75 -34.41
N GLU A 470 -7.91 -23.14 -35.39
CA GLU A 470 -6.57 -22.57 -35.27
C GLU A 470 -6.64 -21.05 -35.42
N PRO A 471 -5.78 -20.28 -34.72
CA PRO A 471 -5.73 -18.83 -34.88
C PRO A 471 -5.31 -18.46 -36.31
N ALA A 472 -6.00 -17.50 -36.93
CA ALA A 472 -5.73 -17.07 -38.30
C ALA A 472 -4.37 -16.37 -38.48
N VAL A 473 -3.75 -15.91 -37.39
CA VAL A 473 -2.44 -15.25 -37.39
C VAL A 473 -1.62 -15.73 -36.18
N PRO A 474 -0.28 -15.83 -36.28
CA PRO A 474 0.59 -16.10 -35.13
C PRO A 474 0.38 -15.07 -34.02
N LEU A 475 0.32 -15.53 -32.78
CA LEU A 475 0.05 -14.70 -31.60
C LEU A 475 0.97 -15.13 -30.45
N PRO A 476 1.86 -14.26 -29.94
CA PRO A 476 2.72 -14.60 -28.82
C PRO A 476 1.92 -15.08 -27.61
N ILE A 477 2.30 -16.23 -27.05
CA ILE A 477 1.59 -16.84 -25.92
C ILE A 477 2.54 -17.31 -24.81
N LEU A 478 2.13 -17.06 -23.57
CA LEU A 478 2.75 -17.61 -22.36
C LEU A 478 1.75 -18.49 -21.61
N ILE A 479 2.05 -19.77 -21.46
CA ILE A 479 1.21 -20.74 -20.73
C ILE A 479 1.87 -21.00 -19.37
N ILE A 480 1.13 -20.84 -18.27
CA ILE A 480 1.64 -21.04 -16.91
C ILE A 480 0.79 -22.07 -16.19
N ASN A 481 1.38 -23.16 -15.67
CA ASN A 481 0.66 -24.18 -14.90
C ASN A 481 1.44 -24.63 -13.65
N GLY A 482 0.72 -25.16 -12.67
CA GLY A 482 1.30 -25.86 -11.53
C GLY A 482 1.21 -27.38 -11.74
N ALA A 483 2.24 -28.13 -11.34
CA ALA A 483 2.24 -29.60 -11.49
C ALA A 483 1.30 -30.31 -10.51
N GLU A 484 1.02 -29.69 -9.36
CA GLU A 484 0.12 -30.20 -8.32
C GLU A 484 -1.32 -29.66 -8.49
N ASP A 485 -1.67 -29.15 -9.68
CA ASP A 485 -3.01 -28.65 -9.99
C ASP A 485 -4.03 -29.82 -10.11
N ASP A 486 -4.89 -29.94 -9.10
CA ASP A 486 -5.95 -30.96 -9.04
C ASP A 486 -7.23 -30.57 -9.79
N GLU A 487 -7.37 -29.29 -10.17
CA GLU A 487 -8.52 -28.80 -10.92
C GLU A 487 -8.30 -28.93 -12.43
N VAL A 488 -7.11 -28.60 -12.93
CA VAL A 488 -6.70 -28.70 -14.34
C VAL A 488 -5.38 -29.47 -14.44
N PRO A 489 -5.41 -30.82 -14.41
CA PRO A 489 -4.20 -31.63 -14.42
C PRO A 489 -3.37 -31.47 -15.70
N LEU A 490 -2.04 -31.50 -15.58
CA LEU A 490 -1.12 -31.36 -16.72
C LEU A 490 -1.30 -32.45 -17.77
N GLU A 491 -1.60 -33.66 -17.34
CA GLU A 491 -1.89 -34.80 -18.22
C GLU A 491 -3.26 -34.70 -18.93
N GLY A 492 -4.04 -33.66 -18.63
CA GLY A 492 -5.38 -33.46 -19.17
C GLY A 492 -6.42 -34.38 -18.53
N GLY A 493 -7.47 -34.69 -19.28
CA GLY A 493 -8.56 -35.55 -18.80
C GLY A 493 -9.61 -34.83 -17.97
N MET A 494 -10.37 -35.60 -17.20
CA MET A 494 -11.37 -35.08 -16.28
C MET A 494 -10.69 -34.59 -15.00
N SER A 495 -11.16 -33.47 -14.46
CA SER A 495 -10.64 -32.86 -13.24
C SER A 495 -10.66 -33.84 -12.06
N ARG A 496 -9.62 -33.79 -11.21
CA ARG A 496 -9.57 -34.57 -9.96
C ARG A 496 -10.48 -33.95 -8.90
N ASN A 497 -10.72 -32.63 -8.99
CA ASN A 497 -11.69 -31.91 -8.18
C ASN A 497 -13.14 -32.27 -8.60
N PRO A 498 -13.96 -32.88 -7.72
CA PRO A 498 -15.29 -33.34 -8.07
C PRO A 498 -16.26 -32.24 -8.53
N LEU A 499 -16.09 -31.00 -8.04
CA LEU A 499 -16.95 -29.87 -8.43
C LEU A 499 -16.65 -29.43 -9.86
N VAL A 500 -15.38 -29.29 -10.21
CA VAL A 500 -14.94 -28.94 -11.57
C VAL A 500 -15.31 -30.07 -12.53
N ARG A 501 -15.06 -31.33 -12.15
CA ARG A 501 -15.41 -32.50 -12.95
C ARG A 501 -16.90 -32.55 -13.32
N ARG A 502 -17.79 -32.22 -12.39
CA ARG A 502 -19.25 -32.17 -12.63
C ARG A 502 -19.65 -31.04 -13.59
N ALA A 503 -18.83 -30.00 -13.71
CA ALA A 503 -19.07 -28.86 -14.60
C ALA A 503 -18.41 -29.00 -15.98
N GLN A 504 -17.55 -30.01 -16.18
CA GLN A 504 -16.92 -30.32 -17.46
C GLN A 504 -17.86 -31.09 -18.39
N GLN A 505 -17.95 -30.66 -19.65
CA GLN A 505 -18.65 -31.39 -20.73
C GLN A 505 -17.70 -32.24 -21.59
N ALA A 506 -16.40 -31.99 -21.51
CA ALA A 506 -15.35 -32.71 -22.22
C ALA A 506 -14.08 -32.76 -21.34
N PRO A 507 -13.18 -33.73 -21.57
CA PRO A 507 -11.88 -33.75 -20.90
C PRO A 507 -10.99 -32.58 -21.36
N PHE A 508 -10.11 -32.10 -20.48
CA PHE A 508 -9.02 -31.21 -20.87
C PHE A 508 -8.05 -31.92 -21.80
N LYS A 509 -7.44 -31.18 -22.73
CA LYS A 509 -6.27 -31.65 -23.47
C LYS A 509 -5.05 -31.68 -22.54
N PRO A 510 -4.11 -32.62 -22.71
CA PRO A 510 -2.84 -32.57 -22.02
C PRO A 510 -2.12 -31.26 -22.33
N VAL A 511 -1.54 -30.61 -21.32
CA VAL A 511 -0.88 -29.29 -21.50
C VAL A 511 0.28 -29.40 -22.49
N GLU A 512 0.98 -30.53 -22.55
CA GLU A 512 2.00 -30.78 -23.56
C GLU A 512 1.43 -30.72 -25.00
N GLU A 513 0.23 -31.25 -25.24
CA GLU A 513 -0.45 -31.11 -26.53
C GLU A 513 -0.87 -29.68 -26.81
N VAL A 514 -1.29 -28.93 -25.78
CA VAL A 514 -1.62 -27.50 -25.91
C VAL A 514 -0.39 -26.70 -26.31
N VAL A 515 0.77 -26.94 -25.68
CA VAL A 515 2.04 -26.29 -26.04
C VAL A 515 2.41 -26.65 -27.47
N ARG A 516 2.36 -27.93 -27.86
CA ARG A 516 2.63 -28.37 -29.25
C ARG A 516 1.70 -27.71 -30.28
N PHE A 517 0.41 -27.58 -29.95
CA PHE A 517 -0.55 -26.89 -30.78
C PHE A 517 -0.11 -25.44 -31.01
N TRP A 518 0.22 -24.70 -29.95
CA TRP A 518 0.64 -23.31 -30.07
C TRP A 518 1.99 -23.14 -30.76
N VAL A 519 2.98 -24.01 -30.53
CA VAL A 519 4.25 -24.01 -31.27
C VAL A 519 3.99 -24.15 -32.77
N LYS A 520 3.12 -25.07 -33.18
CA LYS A 520 2.75 -25.28 -34.58
C LYS A 520 2.01 -24.05 -35.15
N THR A 521 0.95 -23.58 -34.50
CA THR A 521 0.11 -22.49 -35.04
C THR A 521 0.83 -21.15 -35.03
N ASN A 522 1.72 -20.91 -34.06
CA ASN A 522 2.58 -19.74 -34.03
C ASN A 522 3.78 -19.84 -34.96
N ARG A 523 4.03 -21.00 -35.57
CA ARG A 523 5.23 -21.24 -36.38
C ARG A 523 6.49 -20.90 -35.58
N SER A 524 6.50 -21.24 -34.30
CA SER A 524 7.68 -21.04 -33.45
C SER A 524 8.82 -21.96 -33.92
N GLN A 525 10.05 -21.64 -33.53
CA GLN A 525 11.17 -22.55 -33.72
C GLN A 525 10.88 -23.89 -33.04
N PRO A 526 11.23 -25.04 -33.64
CA PRO A 526 10.91 -26.35 -33.07
C PRO A 526 11.81 -26.69 -31.87
N GLU A 527 13.05 -26.21 -31.86
CA GLU A 527 13.93 -26.33 -30.70
C GLU A 527 13.58 -25.29 -29.62
N ALA A 528 13.43 -25.74 -28.38
CA ALA A 528 13.22 -24.87 -27.24
C ALA A 528 14.48 -24.65 -26.41
N GLU A 529 14.61 -23.45 -25.87
CA GLU A 529 15.48 -23.19 -24.73
C GLU A 529 14.74 -23.60 -23.45
N VAL A 530 15.40 -24.33 -22.56
CA VAL A 530 14.83 -24.78 -21.29
C VAL A 530 15.70 -24.31 -20.14
N GLU A 531 15.08 -23.61 -19.20
CA GLU A 531 15.72 -23.14 -17.98
C GLU A 531 14.93 -23.59 -16.75
N THR A 532 15.61 -24.21 -15.78
CA THR A 532 15.02 -24.56 -14.49
C THR A 532 15.68 -23.78 -13.37
N ARG A 533 14.89 -23.07 -12.57
CA ARG A 533 15.32 -22.34 -11.37
C ARG A 533 14.45 -22.75 -10.18
N GLY A 534 15.04 -23.49 -9.24
CA GLY A 534 14.29 -24.04 -8.12
C GLY A 534 13.22 -25.03 -8.60
N THR A 535 11.96 -24.78 -8.27
CA THR A 535 10.81 -25.59 -8.71
C THR A 535 10.24 -25.17 -10.06
N VAL A 536 10.70 -24.06 -10.63
CA VAL A 536 10.14 -23.48 -11.86
C VAL A 536 10.98 -23.89 -13.06
N THR A 537 10.33 -24.49 -14.06
CA THR A 537 10.89 -24.74 -15.39
C THR A 537 10.21 -23.83 -16.40
N THR A 538 11.00 -23.09 -17.17
CA THR A 538 10.56 -22.29 -18.31
C THR A 538 11.09 -22.93 -19.59
N THR A 539 10.21 -23.12 -20.57
CA THR A 539 10.51 -23.62 -21.91
C THR A 539 10.12 -22.54 -22.92
N ILE A 540 11.06 -22.09 -23.74
CA ILE A 540 10.88 -20.98 -24.68
C ILE A 540 11.10 -21.51 -26.11
N TYR A 541 10.03 -21.49 -26.90
CA TYR A 541 10.10 -21.68 -28.34
C TYR A 541 10.12 -20.30 -29.00
N ALA A 542 11.29 -19.91 -29.53
CA ALA A 542 11.50 -18.60 -30.11
C ALA A 542 10.62 -18.36 -31.35
N ALA A 543 10.35 -17.09 -31.67
CA ALA A 543 9.65 -16.75 -32.91
C ALA A 543 10.51 -17.03 -34.14
N THR A 544 9.89 -17.50 -35.22
CA THR A 544 10.45 -17.39 -36.59
C THR A 544 10.15 -15.99 -37.15
N PRO A 545 10.78 -15.56 -38.27
CA PRO A 545 10.50 -14.26 -38.89
C PRO A 545 9.01 -14.03 -39.21
N GLU A 546 8.28 -15.06 -39.65
CA GLU A 546 6.84 -14.99 -39.94
C GLU A 546 5.96 -15.58 -38.83
N GLY A 547 6.52 -15.81 -37.64
CA GLY A 547 5.87 -16.49 -36.54
C GLY A 547 5.84 -15.68 -35.24
N ALA A 548 5.46 -16.36 -34.16
CA ALA A 548 5.41 -15.81 -32.82
C ALA A 548 6.05 -16.76 -31.80
N ALA A 549 6.47 -16.22 -30.66
CA ALA A 549 7.04 -17.01 -29.58
C ALA A 549 5.96 -17.77 -28.79
N THR A 550 6.29 -18.98 -28.37
CA THR A 550 5.46 -19.80 -27.47
C THR A 550 6.29 -20.11 -26.23
N GLU A 551 5.85 -19.64 -25.07
CA GLU A 551 6.53 -19.88 -23.78
C GLU A 551 5.64 -20.74 -22.87
N PHE A 552 6.25 -21.72 -22.21
CA PHE A 552 5.59 -22.56 -21.22
C PHE A 552 6.35 -22.50 -19.90
N VAL A 553 5.63 -22.25 -18.81
CA VAL A 553 6.16 -22.22 -17.45
C VAL A 553 5.40 -23.23 -16.62
N VAL A 554 6.13 -24.12 -15.96
CA VAL A 554 5.59 -25.05 -14.98
C VAL A 554 6.32 -24.92 -13.66
N ASP A 555 5.58 -24.81 -12.56
CA ASP A 555 6.13 -24.95 -11.20
C ASP A 555 5.81 -26.35 -10.68
N SER A 556 6.83 -27.13 -10.35
CA SER A 556 6.68 -28.50 -9.85
C SER A 556 6.02 -28.58 -8.47
N ALA A 557 6.00 -27.49 -7.70
CA ALA A 557 5.35 -27.43 -6.38
C ALA A 557 4.03 -26.63 -6.40
N GLY A 558 3.69 -26.02 -7.53
CA GLY A 558 2.49 -25.19 -7.66
C GLY A 558 1.22 -26.01 -7.85
N GLY A 559 0.16 -25.66 -7.13
CA GLY A 559 -1.20 -26.18 -7.30
C GLY A 559 -2.14 -25.18 -8.00
N HIS A 560 -3.46 -25.37 -7.82
CA HIS A 560 -4.45 -24.56 -8.53
C HIS A 560 -4.62 -23.16 -7.91
N GLY A 561 -4.40 -22.13 -8.72
CA GLY A 561 -4.67 -20.74 -8.33
C GLY A 561 -3.80 -19.73 -9.08
N TRP A 562 -4.06 -18.45 -8.85
CA TRP A 562 -3.23 -17.41 -9.46
C TRP A 562 -1.85 -17.35 -8.76
N PRO A 563 -0.72 -17.30 -9.50
CA PRO A 563 0.60 -17.24 -8.90
C PRO A 563 0.78 -16.02 -7.99
N GLY A 564 1.26 -16.25 -6.76
CA GLY A 564 1.43 -15.26 -5.71
C GLY A 564 0.15 -14.92 -4.91
N SER A 565 -0.98 -15.55 -5.23
CA SER A 565 -2.23 -15.36 -4.47
C SER A 565 -2.31 -16.27 -3.24
N ARG A 566 -3.18 -15.90 -2.27
CA ARG A 566 -3.43 -16.73 -1.09
C ARG A 566 -4.13 -18.05 -1.47
N PRO A 567 -3.80 -19.17 -0.80
CA PRO A 567 -4.52 -20.43 -1.00
C PRO A 567 -6.02 -20.26 -0.75
N ARG A 568 -6.84 -20.80 -1.65
CA ARG A 568 -8.31 -20.81 -1.50
C ARG A 568 -8.82 -22.01 -0.70
N ARG A 569 -8.02 -23.07 -0.60
CA ARG A 569 -8.33 -24.32 0.11
C ARG A 569 -7.07 -24.91 0.70
N GLU A 570 -7.23 -25.67 1.77
CA GLU A 570 -6.16 -26.46 2.38
C GLU A 570 -5.73 -27.58 1.42
N GLY A 571 -4.43 -27.75 1.19
CA GLY A 571 -3.87 -28.81 0.33
C GLY A 571 -3.72 -28.49 -1.17
N SER A 572 -4.18 -27.33 -1.65
CA SER A 572 -3.93 -26.85 -3.03
C SER A 572 -3.36 -25.43 -2.97
N THR A 573 -2.03 -25.35 -2.83
CA THR A 573 -1.30 -24.09 -2.69
C THR A 573 -0.97 -23.54 -4.08
N PRO A 574 -1.39 -22.31 -4.44
CA PRO A 574 -1.01 -21.70 -5.72
C PRO A 574 0.51 -21.61 -5.86
N ILE A 575 0.98 -21.39 -7.09
CA ILE A 575 2.40 -21.09 -7.36
C ILE A 575 2.87 -19.92 -6.47
N THR A 576 3.89 -20.13 -5.63
CA THR A 576 4.42 -19.10 -4.70
C THR A 576 5.81 -18.59 -5.08
N SER A 577 6.47 -19.25 -6.03
CA SER A 577 7.83 -18.94 -6.48
C SER A 577 7.96 -17.60 -7.19
N PHE A 578 6.86 -17.05 -7.74
CA PHE A 578 6.83 -15.74 -8.39
C PHE A 578 5.43 -15.09 -8.38
N SER A 579 5.39 -13.78 -8.67
CA SER A 579 4.16 -13.01 -8.90
C SER A 579 3.63 -13.25 -10.32
N GLY A 580 2.38 -13.68 -10.43
CA GLY A 580 1.74 -13.93 -11.73
C GLY A 580 1.63 -12.66 -12.59
N ALA A 581 1.22 -11.54 -11.99
CA ALA A 581 1.09 -10.27 -12.71
C ALA A 581 2.45 -9.76 -13.24
N GLU A 582 3.52 -9.88 -12.44
CA GLU A 582 4.85 -9.46 -12.89
C GLU A 582 5.36 -10.35 -14.02
N ARG A 583 5.24 -11.68 -13.88
CA ARG A 583 5.69 -12.64 -14.91
C ARG A 583 4.95 -12.45 -16.22
N VAL A 584 3.63 -12.29 -16.18
CA VAL A 584 2.80 -12.03 -17.35
C VAL A 584 3.15 -10.69 -17.99
N TRP A 585 3.33 -9.62 -17.21
CA TRP A 585 3.70 -8.33 -17.76
C TRP A 585 5.10 -8.33 -18.40
N GLN A 586 6.08 -9.00 -17.80
CA GLN A 586 7.42 -9.12 -18.40
C GLN A 586 7.38 -9.79 -19.78
N PHE A 587 6.46 -10.74 -20.00
CA PHE A 587 6.24 -11.31 -21.31
C PHE A 587 5.54 -10.35 -22.28
N PHE A 588 4.56 -9.57 -21.81
CA PHE A 588 3.77 -8.65 -22.65
C PHE A 588 4.47 -7.36 -23.03
N LYS A 589 5.32 -6.80 -22.17
CA LYS A 589 5.76 -5.39 -22.25
C LYS A 589 6.38 -5.01 -23.60
N ASP A 590 7.07 -5.94 -24.26
CA ASP A 590 7.76 -5.68 -25.53
C ASP A 590 6.98 -6.15 -26.77
N LYS A 591 5.78 -6.72 -26.58
CA LYS A 591 4.97 -7.26 -27.68
C LYS A 591 4.08 -6.18 -28.28
N ARG A 592 3.95 -6.22 -29.61
CA ARG A 592 3.06 -5.37 -30.38
C ARG A 592 2.38 -6.19 -31.47
N ARG A 593 1.11 -5.91 -31.72
CA ARG A 593 0.41 -6.40 -32.90
C ARG A 593 0.84 -5.59 -34.11
N GLN A 594 1.21 -6.26 -35.21
CA GLN A 594 1.48 -5.61 -36.50
C GLN A 594 0.21 -5.00 -37.10
N ALA A 595 0.34 -3.84 -37.75
CA ALA A 595 -0.81 -3.19 -38.38
C ALA A 595 -1.28 -3.98 -39.63
N PRO A 596 -2.59 -3.93 -39.98
CA PRO A 596 -3.05 -4.49 -41.24
C PRO A 596 -2.37 -3.76 -42.41
N GLY A 597 -1.45 -4.44 -43.12
CA GLY A 597 -0.74 -3.89 -44.30
C GLY A 597 0.80 -3.87 -44.23
N GLU A 598 1.41 -4.26 -43.10
CA GLU A 598 2.88 -4.33 -42.95
C GLU A 598 3.45 -5.74 -43.22
N ARG A 599 2.73 -6.61 -43.95
CA ARG A 599 3.18 -7.96 -44.27
C ARG A 599 3.86 -8.07 -45.63
#